data_AF-A0A842MRU4-F1
#
_entry.id   AF-A0A842MRU4-F1
#
_cell.length_a   1.000
_cell.length_b   1.000
_cell.length_c   1.000
_cell.angle_alpha   90.00
_cell.angle_beta   90.00
_cell.angle_gamma   90.00
#
_symmetry.space_group_name_H-M   'P 1'
#
loop_
_entity.id
_entity.type
_entity.pdbx_description
1 polymer ?
#
loop_
_entity_poly.entity_id
_entity_poly.type
_entity_poly.pdbx_seq_one_letter_code
_entity_poly.pdbx_strand_id
1 'polypeptide(L)' 'MTIVQTSIPEELHKKLVEISKSEKKPIKEIVREAIEDWLIWNQGIVDDSFLNLKPVDFGVKTNIKEVEKVLYGRSE' A
#
# COMPACT_ATOMS: atom_id res chain seq x y z
N MET A 1 -10.76 -21.53 -3.61
CA MET A 1 -9.44 -21.25 -3.03
C MET A 1 -8.46 -21.15 -4.18
N THR A 2 -8.01 -19.93 -4.51
CA THR A 2 -7.07 -19.71 -5.61
C THR A 2 -5.66 -19.85 -5.07
N ILE A 3 -4.88 -20.77 -5.65
CA ILE A 3 -3.48 -20.97 -5.29
C ILE A 3 -2.65 -20.11 -6.25
N VAL A 4 -1.87 -19.19 -5.69
CA VAL A 4 -0.96 -18.34 -6.47
C VAL A 4 0.47 -18.80 -6.19
N GLN A 5 1.19 -19.17 -7.24
CA GLN A 5 2.62 -19.45 -7.18
C GLN A 5 3.37 -18.32 -7.88
N THR A 6 4.43 -17.83 -7.24
CA THR A 6 5.26 -16.76 -7.78
C THR A 6 6.73 -17.01 -7.43
N SER A 7 7.62 -16.51 -8.26
CA SER A 7 9.06 -16.49 -8.01
C SER A 7 9.48 -15.10 -7.54
N ILE A 8 10.27 -15.04 -6.47
CA ILE A 8 10.83 -13.79 -5.96
C ILE A 8 12.37 -13.85 -5.97
N PRO A 9 13.06 -12.69 -6.06
CA PRO A 9 14.50 -12.64 -5.91
C PRO A 9 14.95 -13.19 -4.54
N GLU A 10 16.12 -13.82 -4.51
CA GLU A 10 16.66 -14.46 -3.30
C GLU A 10 16.85 -13.45 -2.14
N GLU A 11 17.30 -12.23 -2.46
CA GLU A 11 17.43 -11.14 -1.49
C GLU A 11 16.10 -10.79 -0.80
N LEU A 12 15.00 -10.79 -1.56
CA LEU A 12 13.67 -10.54 -1.01
C LEU A 12 13.22 -11.71 -0.13
N HIS A 13 13.50 -12.94 -0.55
CA HIS A 13 13.21 -14.13 0.24
C HIS A 13 13.94 -14.12 1.58
N LYS A 14 15.24 -13.76 1.60
CA LYS A 14 16.02 -13.65 2.85
C LYS A 14 15.39 -12.66 3.84
N LYS A 15 14.96 -11.50 3.36
CA LYS A 15 14.26 -10.50 4.19
C LYS A 15 12.94 -11.04 4.75
N LEU A 16 12.15 -11.72 3.93
CA LEU A 16 10.89 -12.34 4.38
C LEU A 16 11.13 -13.42 5.44
N VAL A 17 12.20 -14.21 5.32
CA VAL A 17 12.60 -15.19 6.33
C VAL A 17 12.99 -14.52 7.64
N GLU A 18 13.71 -13.40 7.59
CA GLU A 18 14.09 -12.63 8.77
C GLU A 18 12.86 -12.09 9.52
N ILE A 19 11.93 -11.48 8.79
CA ILE A 19 10.66 -10.97 9.34
C ILE A 19 9.81 -12.12 9.92
N SER A 20 9.75 -13.25 9.22
CA SER A 20 9.07 -14.46 9.69
C SER A 20 9.60 -14.94 11.03
N LYS A 21 10.92 -14.87 11.25
CA LYS A 21 11.53 -15.23 12.53
C LYS A 21 11.22 -14.20 13.62
N SER A 22 11.25 -12.90 13.31
CA SER A 22 10.97 -11.86 14.30
C SER A 22 9.51 -11.86 14.75
N GLU A 23 8.57 -12.07 13.83
CA GLU A 23 7.13 -12.05 14.12
C GLU A 23 6.55 -13.41 14.52
N LYS A 24 7.34 -14.49 14.41
CA LYS A 24 6.92 -15.88 14.66
C LYS A 24 5.70 -16.30 13.83
N LYS A 25 5.54 -15.71 12.64
CA LYS A 25 4.49 -16.01 11.66
C LYS A 25 5.10 -16.71 10.44
N PRO A 26 4.38 -17.61 9.76
CA PRO A 26 4.84 -18.18 8.50
C PRO A 26 4.87 -17.11 7.40
N ILE A 27 5.82 -17.22 6.47
CA ILE A 27 6.01 -16.26 5.35
C ILE A 27 4.71 -16.02 4.57
N LYS A 28 3.90 -17.07 4.37
CA LYS A 28 2.60 -16.97 3.66
C LYS A 28 1.60 -16.02 4.33
N GLU A 29 1.64 -15.90 5.66
CA GLU A 29 0.75 -15.01 6.41
C GLU A 29 1.26 -13.59 6.34
N ILE A 30 2.57 -13.39 6.54
CA ILE A 30 3.22 -12.07 6.38
C ILE A 30 2.96 -11.49 4.99
N VAL A 31 3.17 -12.29 3.94
CA VAL A 31 2.93 -11.85 2.56
C VAL A 31 1.46 -11.55 2.30
N ARG A 32 0.54 -12.33 2.90
CA ARG A 32 -0.90 -12.07 2.78
C ARG A 32 -1.26 -10.75 3.45
N GLU A 33 -0.86 -10.54 4.70
CA GLU A 33 -1.11 -9.32 5.45
C GLU A 33 -0.54 -8.10 4.72
N ALA A 34 0.71 -8.19 4.24
CA ALA A 34 1.34 -7.10 3.49
C ALA A 34 0.60 -6.76 2.18
N ILE A 35 0.06 -7.75 1.48
CA ILE A 35 -0.74 -7.51 0.26
C ILE A 35 -2.09 -6.89 0.64
N GLU A 36 -2.75 -7.37 1.70
CA GLU A 36 -4.02 -6.82 2.19
C GLU A 36 -3.85 -5.36 2.61
N ASP A 37 -2.82 -5.06 3.39
CA ASP A 37 -2.46 -3.69 3.78
C ASP A 37 -2.17 -2.83 2.57
N TRP A 38 -1.36 -3.32 1.61
CA TRP A 38 -1.08 -2.57 0.39
C TRP A 38 -2.35 -2.29 -0.42
N LEU A 39 -3.28 -3.25 -0.52
CA LEU A 39 -4.57 -3.05 -1.18
C LEU A 39 -5.41 -2.00 -0.47
N ILE A 40 -5.47 -2.02 0.86
CA ILE A 40 -6.20 -1.02 1.67
C ILE A 40 -5.60 0.38 1.43
N TRP A 41 -4.27 0.50 1.45
CA TRP A 41 -3.58 1.76 1.25
C TRP A 41 -3.76 2.28 -0.18
N ASN A 42 -3.76 1.38 -1.16
CA ASN A 42 -3.86 1.72 -2.59
C ASN A 42 -5.32 1.90 -3.06
N GLN A 43 -6.31 1.46 -2.30
CA GLN A 43 -7.74 1.76 -2.52
C GLN A 43 -8.13 3.22 -2.23
N GLY A 44 -7.15 4.05 -1.83
CA GLY A 44 -7.30 5.41 -1.30
C GLY A 44 -8.63 6.10 -1.58
N ILE A 45 -9.51 6.20 -0.59
CA ILE A 45 -10.74 7.03 -0.50
C ILE A 45 -11.50 7.22 -1.83
N VAL A 46 -11.48 6.27 -2.77
CA VAL A 46 -12.21 6.43 -4.04
C VAL A 46 -13.69 6.14 -3.83
N ASP A 47 -14.03 5.40 -2.78
CA ASP A 47 -15.40 5.13 -2.40
C ASP A 47 -15.47 4.87 -0.89
N ASP A 48 -15.32 5.93 -0.09
CA ASP A 48 -15.62 5.83 1.33
C ASP A 48 -17.15 5.77 1.48
N SER A 49 -17.72 4.56 1.35
CA SER A 49 -19.16 4.34 1.56
C SER A 49 -19.59 4.63 3.01
N PHE A 50 -18.63 4.71 3.95
CA PHE A 50 -18.88 5.07 5.34
C PHE A 50 -19.06 6.59 5.49
N LEU A 51 -18.24 7.38 4.81
CA LEU A 51 -18.34 8.83 4.81
C LEU A 51 -19.30 9.39 3.75
N ASN A 52 -19.60 8.67 2.67
CA ASN A 52 -20.44 9.10 1.54
C ASN A 52 -20.11 10.52 1.04
N LEU A 53 -18.86 10.96 1.19
CA LEU A 53 -18.45 12.31 0.84
C LEU A 53 -18.18 12.35 -0.65
N LYS A 54 -19.06 13.03 -1.39
CA LYS A 54 -18.74 13.43 -2.76
C LYS A 54 -17.49 14.33 -2.70
N PRO A 55 -16.47 14.09 -3.55
CA PRO A 55 -15.35 14.99 -3.66
C PRO A 55 -15.88 16.41 -3.91
N VAL A 56 -15.56 17.33 -3.01
CA VAL A 56 -15.90 18.74 -3.19
C VAL A 56 -14.98 19.27 -4.27
N ASP A 57 -15.53 19.63 -5.42
CA ASP A 57 -14.79 20.36 -6.44
C ASP A 57 -14.51 21.76 -5.91
N PHE A 58 -13.27 22.00 -5.52
CA PHE A 58 -12.83 23.30 -5.02
C PHE A 58 -12.70 24.35 -6.15
N GLY A 59 -12.99 23.99 -7.41
CA GLY A 59 -13.01 24.92 -8.55
C GLY A 59 -11.62 25.43 -8.96
N VAL A 60 -10.59 24.99 -8.26
CA VAL A 60 -9.18 25.20 -8.59
C VAL A 60 -8.62 23.88 -9.09
N LYS A 61 -7.87 23.92 -10.21
CA LYS A 61 -7.05 22.78 -10.62
C LYS A 61 -5.99 22.59 -9.54
N THR A 62 -6.29 21.78 -8.53
CA THR A 62 -5.34 21.45 -7.47
C THR A 62 -4.13 20.81 -8.14
N ASN A 63 -3.02 21.55 -8.19
CA ASN A 63 -1.79 21.06 -8.76
C ASN A 63 -1.18 20.08 -7.75
N ILE A 64 -1.58 18.81 -7.88
CA ILE A 64 -1.20 17.71 -7.00
C ILE A 64 0.32 17.70 -6.79
N LYS A 65 1.11 18.02 -7.84
CA LYS A 65 2.57 18.10 -7.76
C LYS A 65 3.08 19.16 -6.77
N GLU A 66 2.42 20.31 -6.67
CA GLU A 66 2.80 21.34 -5.69
C GLU A 66 2.43 20.92 -4.27
N VAL A 67 1.26 20.30 -4.10
CA VAL A 67 0.82 19.78 -2.79
C VAL A 67 1.79 18.69 -2.31
N GLU A 68 2.16 17.76 -3.18
CA GLU A 68 3.15 16.72 -2.88
C GLU A 68 4.53 17.30 -2.54
N LYS A 69 4.96 18.35 -3.26
CA LYS A 69 6.21 19.05 -2.97
C LYS A 69 6.19 19.75 -1.61
N VAL A 70 5.10 20.40 -1.24
CA VAL A 70 4.97 21.10 0.04
C VAL A 70 4.86 20.12 1.21
N LEU A 71 4.07 19.06 1.07
CA LEU A 71 3.79 18.12 2.16
C LEU A 71 4.92 17.10 2.36
N TYR A 72 5.49 16.60 1.27
CA TYR A 72 6.43 15.48 1.31
C TYR A 72 7.84 15.85 0.87
N GLY A 73 8.09 17.13 0.53
CA GLY A 73 9.43 17.64 0.22
C GLY A 73 10.09 16.96 -0.99
N ARG A 74 9.34 16.25 -1.82
CA ARG A 74 9.91 15.43 -2.89
C ARG A 74 10.31 16.30 -4.07
N SER A 75 11.58 16.67 -4.09
CA SER A 75 12.30 17.13 -5.28
C SER A 75 12.69 15.91 -6.11
N GLU A 76 12.15 15.82 -7.32
CA GLU A 76 12.98 15.39 -8.46
C GLU A 76 13.72 16.62 -8.99
#